data_AF-A0A7C2HAK3-F1
#
_entry.id   AF-A0A7C2HAK3-F1
#
_cell.length_a   1.000
_cell.length_b   1.000
_cell.length_c   1.000
_cell.angle_alpha   90.00
_cell.angle_beta   90.00
_cell.angle_gamma   90.00
#
_symmetry.space_group_name_H-M   'P 1'
#
loop_
_entity.id
_entity.type
_entity.pdbx_description
1 polymer ?
#
loop_
_entity_poly.entity_id
_entity_poly.type
_entity_poly.pdbx_seq_one_letter_code
_entity_poly.pdbx_strand_id
1 'polypeptide(L)'
;NCMLSESSLHSAFPGNGPFLVFNKWLVSSIPADYGSTDANIAMKIVKSGRRFLYVPEALIYEPVPEKISQQRLQKVRRARRLIQVFLHNIDVLGNKRFGKFGTIIFPLKFLMHVICPPLVFLGLAFVFLGVALSEVLALKLGLLLFFFLMLGIVLFCKRVGRFLVSFILHQAYLLMGFLLSYKKSVYWKIIDRR
;
A
#
# COMPACT_ATOMS: atom_id res chain seq x y z
N ASN A 1 -14.11 -7.90 -3.79
CA ASN A 1 -13.79 -6.46 -3.87
C ASN A 1 -13.54 -5.88 -2.48
N CYS A 2 -12.28 -5.71 -2.08
CA CYS A 2 -11.92 -5.17 -0.75
C CYS A 2 -12.55 -3.77 -0.49
N MET A 3 -12.56 -2.89 -1.50
CA MET A 3 -13.16 -1.56 -1.40
C MET A 3 -14.69 -1.57 -1.23
N LEU A 4 -15.38 -2.59 -1.78
CA LEU A 4 -16.83 -2.75 -1.59
C LEU A 4 -17.13 -3.11 -0.14
N SER A 5 -16.37 -4.06 0.43
CA SER A 5 -16.48 -4.42 1.84
C SER A 5 -16.13 -3.24 2.76
N GLU A 6 -15.08 -2.49 2.46
CA GLU A 6 -14.74 -1.26 3.21
C GLU A 6 -15.84 -0.20 3.14
N SER A 7 -16.46 -0.02 1.97
CA SER A 7 -17.58 0.90 1.79
C SER A 7 -18.79 0.48 2.60
N SER A 8 -19.09 -0.82 2.62
CA SER A 8 -20.17 -1.37 3.46
C SER A 8 -19.91 -1.14 4.96
N LEU A 9 -18.63 -1.20 5.37
CA LEU A 9 -18.24 -1.02 6.76
C LEU A 9 -18.23 0.45 7.19
N HIS A 10 -17.62 1.33 6.38
CA HIS A 10 -17.63 2.78 6.58
C HIS A 10 -17.25 3.55 5.31
N SER A 11 -16.01 3.40 4.82
CA SER A 11 -15.51 4.15 3.65
C SER A 11 -14.40 3.38 2.96
N ALA A 12 -14.40 3.39 1.62
CA ALA A 12 -13.32 2.85 0.81
C ALA A 12 -12.04 3.69 0.96
N PHE A 13 -10.89 3.03 1.04
CA PHE A 13 -9.59 3.69 1.11
C PHE A 13 -8.51 2.84 0.43
N PRO A 14 -7.60 3.43 -0.39
CA PRO A 14 -7.35 4.86 -0.61
C PRO A 14 -8.21 5.55 -1.68
N GLY A 15 -9.17 4.84 -2.29
CA GLY A 15 -9.88 5.32 -3.48
C GLY A 15 -9.15 4.99 -4.78
N ASN A 16 -9.78 5.34 -5.90
CA ASN A 16 -9.27 5.06 -7.24
C ASN A 16 -9.07 6.38 -8.00
N GLY A 17 -7.82 6.71 -8.31
CA GLY A 17 -7.45 7.92 -9.06
C GLY A 17 -8.15 8.17 -10.40
N PRO A 18 -8.53 7.16 -11.22
CA PRO A 18 -9.11 7.42 -12.55
C PRO A 18 -10.45 8.16 -12.55
N PHE A 19 -11.28 8.02 -11.52
CA PHE A 19 -12.58 8.68 -11.46
C PHE A 19 -13.07 8.83 -10.02
N LEU A 20 -13.35 10.06 -9.63
CA LEU A 20 -13.79 10.43 -8.30
C LEU A 20 -14.84 11.53 -8.41
N VAL A 21 -15.95 11.37 -7.69
CA VAL A 21 -16.97 12.42 -7.56
C VAL A 21 -17.08 12.80 -6.10
N PHE A 22 -16.89 14.08 -5.80
CA PHE A 22 -16.97 14.60 -4.43
C PHE A 22 -17.46 16.05 -4.43
N ASN A 23 -18.00 16.47 -3.29
CA ASN A 23 -18.40 17.85 -3.10
C ASN A 23 -17.15 18.72 -2.91
N LYS A 24 -16.92 19.67 -3.82
CA LYS A 24 -15.78 20.61 -3.81
C LYS A 24 -15.66 21.37 -2.49
N TRP A 25 -16.77 21.72 -1.84
CA TRP A 25 -16.76 22.46 -0.57
C TRP A 25 -16.17 21.66 0.59
N LEU A 26 -16.18 20.32 0.52
CA LEU A 26 -15.56 19.45 1.54
C LEU A 26 -14.05 19.27 1.32
N VAL A 27 -13.57 19.55 0.11
CA VAL A 27 -12.18 19.36 -0.29
C VAL A 27 -11.66 20.70 -0.83
N SER A 28 -11.46 21.64 0.09
CA SER A 28 -11.04 23.01 -0.23
C SER A 28 -9.64 23.09 -0.86
N SER A 29 -8.76 22.16 -0.49
CA SER A 29 -7.40 22.08 -1.03
C SER A 29 -6.97 20.63 -1.20
N ILE A 30 -6.07 20.36 -2.14
CA ILE A 30 -5.42 19.06 -2.26
C ILE A 30 -3.91 19.33 -2.16
N PRO A 31 -3.20 18.69 -1.22
CA PRO A 31 -1.77 18.90 -1.07
C PRO A 31 -1.04 18.49 -2.36
N ALA A 32 -0.16 19.36 -2.84
CA ALA A 32 0.60 19.15 -4.09
C ALA A 32 1.94 18.44 -3.85
N ASP A 33 2.46 18.49 -2.63
CA ASP A 33 3.83 18.13 -2.26
C ASP A 33 3.96 16.75 -1.59
N TYR A 34 2.87 16.21 -1.04
CA TYR A 34 2.84 14.89 -0.41
C TYR A 34 1.59 14.09 -0.76
N GLY A 35 1.70 12.78 -0.65
CA GLY A 35 0.55 11.90 -0.68
C GLY A 35 -0.03 11.66 -2.08
N SER A 36 -0.96 10.72 -2.17
CA SER A 36 -1.74 10.48 -3.39
C SER A 36 -2.98 11.34 -3.38
N THR A 37 -3.34 11.91 -4.54
CA THR A 37 -4.49 12.84 -4.65
C THR A 37 -5.79 12.18 -4.23
N ASP A 38 -6.06 10.97 -4.73
CA ASP A 38 -7.24 10.16 -4.39
C ASP A 38 -7.32 9.85 -2.88
N ALA A 39 -6.22 9.37 -2.30
CA ALA A 39 -6.14 9.04 -0.88
C ALA A 39 -6.34 10.27 0.02
N ASN A 40 -5.79 11.42 -0.37
CA ASN A 40 -5.97 12.68 0.36
C ASN A 40 -7.42 13.19 0.27
N ILE A 41 -8.07 13.06 -0.90
CA ILE A 41 -9.50 13.38 -1.07
C ILE A 41 -10.35 12.49 -0.15
N ALA A 42 -10.15 11.17 -0.21
CA ALA A 42 -10.88 10.22 0.62
C ALA A 42 -10.69 10.53 2.11
N MET A 43 -9.46 10.84 2.52
CA MET A 43 -9.14 11.20 3.89
C MET A 43 -9.83 12.49 4.35
N LYS A 44 -9.85 13.54 3.51
CA LYS A 44 -10.54 14.79 3.84
C LYS A 44 -12.05 14.58 4.00
N ILE A 45 -12.65 13.78 3.14
CA ILE A 45 -14.08 13.43 3.23
C ILE A 45 -14.37 12.71 4.55
N VAL A 46 -13.56 11.71 4.92
CA VAL A 46 -13.71 11.01 6.21
C VAL A 46 -13.50 11.95 7.40
N LYS A 47 -12.48 12.81 7.35
CA LYS A 47 -12.21 13.79 8.42
C LYS A 47 -13.31 14.83 8.56
N SER A 48 -14.08 15.11 7.50
CA SER A 48 -15.27 15.96 7.54
C SER A 48 -16.51 15.29 8.16
N GLY A 49 -16.41 14.03 8.59
CA GLY A 49 -17.52 13.26 9.13
C GLY A 49 -18.42 12.63 8.06
N ARG A 50 -17.99 12.62 6.79
CA ARG A 50 -18.72 11.98 5.69
C ARG A 50 -18.08 10.66 5.27
N ARG A 51 -18.79 9.92 4.41
CA ARG A 51 -18.33 8.63 3.89
C ARG A 51 -17.85 8.76 2.46
N PHE A 52 -16.79 8.03 2.15
CA PHE A 52 -16.28 7.88 0.78
C PHE A 52 -16.61 6.46 0.29
N LEU A 53 -17.40 6.35 -0.77
CA LEU A 53 -17.99 5.08 -1.19
C LEU A 53 -17.41 4.62 -2.54
N TYR A 54 -17.20 3.32 -2.67
CA TYR A 54 -16.87 2.66 -3.92
C TYR A 54 -18.15 2.22 -4.64
N VAL A 55 -18.30 2.63 -5.90
CA VAL A 55 -19.44 2.28 -6.77
C VAL A 55 -18.97 1.24 -7.77
N PRO A 56 -19.34 -0.05 -7.63
CA PRO A 56 -18.85 -1.11 -8.49
C PRO A 56 -19.32 -1.01 -9.96
N GLU A 57 -20.42 -0.31 -10.21
CA GLU A 57 -20.99 -0.10 -11.56
C GLU A 57 -20.21 0.93 -12.39
N ALA A 58 -19.37 1.76 -11.74
CA ALA A 58 -18.53 2.73 -12.42
C ALA A 58 -17.29 2.03 -13.01
N LEU A 59 -17.37 1.60 -14.27
CA LEU A 59 -16.26 0.97 -14.99
C LEU A 59 -15.36 2.02 -15.64
N ILE A 60 -14.12 2.12 -15.19
CA ILE A 60 -13.09 3.00 -15.79
C ILE A 60 -11.85 2.18 -16.13
N TYR A 61 -11.32 2.41 -17.33
CA TYR A 61 -10.11 1.78 -17.83
C TYR A 61 -8.94 2.74 -17.67
N GLU A 62 -7.89 2.31 -16.95
CA GLU A 62 -6.64 3.06 -16.81
C GLU A 62 -5.58 2.46 -17.75
N PRO A 63 -4.89 3.26 -18.58
CA PRO A 63 -3.82 2.75 -19.42
C PRO A 63 -2.65 2.26 -18.55
N VAL A 64 -2.21 1.04 -18.82
CA VAL A 64 -1.03 0.46 -18.17
C VAL A 64 0.17 0.64 -19.12
N PRO A 65 1.31 1.17 -18.64
CA PRO A 65 2.51 1.29 -19.47
C PRO A 65 2.94 -0.08 -20.03
N GLU A 66 3.29 -0.16 -21.30
CA GLU A 66 3.75 -1.41 -21.93
C GLU A 66 5.11 -1.87 -21.37
N LYS A 67 5.97 -0.90 -21.02
CA LYS A 67 7.33 -1.18 -20.52
C LYS A 67 7.31 -1.55 -19.03
N ILE A 68 7.89 -2.70 -18.69
CA ILE A 68 8.01 -3.19 -17.31
C ILE A 68 8.74 -2.18 -16.40
N SER A 69 9.77 -1.49 -16.91
CA SER A 69 10.49 -0.46 -16.16
C SER A 69 9.59 0.71 -15.75
N GLN A 70 8.71 1.15 -16.65
CA GLN A 70 7.73 2.21 -16.37
C GLN A 70 6.65 1.74 -15.40
N GLN A 71 6.17 0.51 -15.54
CA GLN A 71 5.23 -0.08 -14.57
C GLN A 71 5.84 -0.15 -13.16
N ARG A 72 7.11 -0.56 -13.04
CA ARG A 72 7.84 -0.59 -11.76
C ARG A 72 7.91 0.81 -11.14
N LEU A 73 8.29 1.81 -11.93
CA LEU A 73 8.37 3.20 -11.47
C LEU A 73 7.01 3.71 -10.97
N GLN A 74 5.94 3.40 -11.71
CA GLN A 74 4.57 3.75 -11.34
C GLN A 74 4.15 3.07 -10.03
N LYS A 75 4.44 1.79 -9.83
CA LYS A 75 4.14 1.04 -8.60
C LYS A 75 4.87 1.62 -7.40
N VAL A 76 6.18 1.85 -7.50
CA VAL A 76 6.98 2.46 -6.43
C VAL A 76 6.49 3.88 -6.11
N ARG A 77 6.16 4.68 -7.13
CA ARG A 77 5.59 6.02 -6.95
C ARG A 77 4.25 5.98 -6.22
N ARG A 78 3.34 5.09 -6.61
CA ARG A 78 2.02 4.91 -5.95
C ARG A 78 2.18 4.45 -4.51
N ALA A 79 3.04 3.46 -4.27
CA ALA A 79 3.35 2.96 -2.93
C ALA A 79 3.85 4.09 -2.02
N ARG A 80 4.87 4.83 -2.48
CA ARG A 80 5.42 5.99 -1.76
C ARG A 80 4.34 7.01 -1.41
N ARG A 81 3.52 7.42 -2.40
CA ARG A 81 2.46 8.41 -2.19
C ARG A 81 1.40 7.93 -1.20
N LEU A 82 1.00 6.66 -1.30
CA LEU A 82 0.05 6.09 -0.36
C LEU A 82 0.60 6.06 1.07
N ILE A 83 1.87 5.65 1.24
CA ILE A 83 2.55 5.64 2.55
C ILE A 83 2.63 7.05 3.14
N GLN A 84 2.94 8.08 2.34
CA GLN A 84 2.91 9.47 2.79
C GLN A 84 1.55 9.89 3.35
N VAL A 85 0.44 9.45 2.74
CA VAL A 85 -0.91 9.73 3.27
C VAL A 85 -1.15 9.04 4.60
N PHE A 86 -0.74 7.78 4.74
CA PHE A 86 -0.83 7.07 6.01
C PHE A 86 -0.04 7.76 7.12
N LEU A 87 1.22 8.11 6.87
CA LEU A 87 2.09 8.76 7.85
C LEU A 87 1.57 10.15 8.24
N HIS A 88 1.06 10.93 7.28
CA HIS A 88 0.52 12.26 7.55
C HIS A 88 -0.81 12.23 8.33
N ASN A 89 -1.56 11.12 8.24
CA ASN A 89 -2.86 10.98 8.89
C ASN A 89 -2.83 9.94 10.01
N ILE A 90 -1.69 9.81 10.70
CA ILE A 90 -1.54 8.85 11.81
C ILE A 90 -2.48 9.17 12.98
N ASP A 91 -2.97 10.40 13.09
CA ASP A 91 -3.99 10.85 14.05
C ASP A 91 -5.34 10.12 13.92
N VAL A 92 -5.57 9.47 12.77
CA VAL A 92 -6.76 8.66 12.48
C VAL A 92 -6.63 7.24 13.05
N LEU A 93 -5.40 6.76 13.27
CA LEU A 93 -5.11 5.40 13.70
C LEU A 93 -5.68 5.14 15.10
N GLY A 94 -6.64 4.21 15.19
CA GLY A 94 -7.31 3.85 16.43
C GLY A 94 -8.30 4.90 16.95
N ASN A 95 -8.50 5.99 16.21
CA ASN A 95 -9.29 7.11 16.71
C ASN A 95 -10.80 6.88 16.49
N LYS A 96 -11.51 6.67 17.61
CA LYS A 96 -12.95 6.37 17.63
C LYS A 96 -13.82 7.48 17.02
N ARG A 97 -13.32 8.72 16.93
CA ARG A 97 -14.05 9.84 16.30
C ARG A 97 -14.40 9.60 14.83
N PHE A 98 -13.64 8.73 14.14
CA PHE A 98 -13.86 8.35 12.74
C PHE A 98 -14.60 7.01 12.62
N GLY A 99 -15.26 6.55 13.69
CA GLY A 99 -16.01 5.30 13.72
C GLY A 99 -15.18 4.09 13.31
N LYS A 100 -15.80 3.17 12.56
CA LYS A 100 -15.14 1.94 12.07
C LYS A 100 -13.98 2.22 11.10
N PHE A 101 -13.91 3.41 10.51
CA PHE A 101 -12.78 3.77 9.68
C PHE A 101 -11.51 3.91 10.49
N GLY A 102 -11.54 4.71 11.56
CA GLY A 102 -10.36 4.94 12.41
C GLY A 102 -9.96 3.71 13.22
N THR A 103 -10.90 2.82 13.57
CA THR A 103 -10.63 1.66 14.44
C THR A 103 -10.37 0.34 13.72
N ILE A 104 -10.88 0.16 12.49
CA ILE A 104 -10.75 -1.11 11.75
C ILE A 104 -10.06 -0.89 10.41
N ILE A 105 -10.64 -0.04 9.55
CA ILE A 105 -10.18 0.09 8.15
C ILE A 105 -8.78 0.69 8.08
N PHE A 106 -8.59 1.87 8.69
CA PHE A 106 -7.33 2.60 8.65
C PHE A 106 -6.20 1.83 9.34
N PRO A 107 -6.37 1.23 10.54
CA PRO A 107 -5.32 0.42 11.17
C PRO A 107 -4.92 -0.81 10.37
N LEU A 108 -5.88 -1.55 9.81
CA LEU A 108 -5.58 -2.72 8.99
C LEU A 108 -4.77 -2.32 7.74
N LYS A 109 -5.20 -1.24 7.08
CA LYS A 109 -4.53 -0.71 5.89
C LYS A 109 -3.13 -0.17 6.21
N PHE A 110 -2.99 0.54 7.31
CA PHE A 110 -1.72 1.05 7.80
C PHE A 110 -0.74 -0.09 8.08
N LEU A 111 -1.19 -1.13 8.81
CA LEU A 111 -0.40 -2.33 9.10
C LEU A 111 0.07 -3.00 7.80
N MET A 112 -0.84 -3.22 6.84
CA MET A 112 -0.52 -3.90 5.58
C MET A 112 0.45 -3.11 4.68
N HIS A 113 0.35 -1.78 4.62
CA HIS A 113 1.11 -0.98 3.67
C HIS A 113 2.38 -0.35 4.25
N VAL A 114 2.43 -0.11 5.57
CA VAL A 114 3.52 0.60 6.24
C VAL A 114 4.35 -0.34 7.11
N ILE A 115 3.72 -1.19 7.91
CA ILE A 115 4.41 -2.00 8.93
C ILE A 115 4.84 -3.38 8.38
N CYS A 116 3.95 -4.07 7.66
CA CYS A 116 4.18 -5.42 7.17
C CYS A 116 5.40 -5.53 6.24
N PRO A 117 5.63 -4.62 5.27
CA PRO A 117 6.78 -4.77 4.36
C PRO A 117 8.13 -4.73 5.09
N PRO A 118 8.45 -3.73 5.93
CA PRO A 118 9.67 -3.76 6.73
C PRO A 118 9.79 -5.00 7.62
N LEU A 119 8.70 -5.42 8.29
CA LEU A 119 8.72 -6.61 9.16
C LEU A 119 9.04 -7.90 8.40
N VAL A 120 8.50 -8.07 7.19
CA VAL A 120 8.78 -9.27 6.37
C VAL A 120 10.27 -9.36 6.04
N PHE A 121 10.89 -8.26 5.61
CA PHE A 121 12.32 -8.25 5.25
C PHE A 121 13.24 -8.32 6.48
N LEU A 122 12.89 -7.63 7.57
CA LEU A 122 13.63 -7.72 8.84
C LEU A 122 13.55 -9.14 9.43
N GLY A 123 12.35 -9.72 9.48
CA GLY A 123 12.16 -11.09 9.95
C GLY A 123 12.97 -12.09 9.13
N LEU A 124 12.96 -11.94 7.80
CA LEU A 124 13.78 -12.76 6.92
C LEU A 124 15.29 -12.59 7.22
N ALA A 125 15.76 -11.34 7.37
CA ALA A 125 17.15 -11.05 7.70
C ALA A 125 17.57 -11.66 9.06
N PHE A 126 16.72 -11.56 10.08
CA PHE A 126 16.97 -12.15 11.40
C PHE A 126 17.03 -13.67 11.36
N VAL A 127 16.15 -14.32 10.59
CA VAL A 127 16.18 -15.78 10.41
C VAL A 127 17.51 -16.20 9.76
N PHE A 128 17.93 -15.53 8.68
CA PHE A 128 19.21 -15.83 8.02
C PHE A 128 20.40 -15.58 8.94
N LEU A 129 20.41 -14.45 9.67
CA LEU A 129 21.47 -14.12 10.60
C LEU A 129 21.56 -15.12 11.76
N GLY A 130 20.42 -15.50 12.34
CA GLY A 130 20.36 -16.48 13.42
C GLY A 130 20.89 -17.86 13.00
N VAL A 131 20.55 -18.31 11.80
CA VAL A 131 21.07 -19.57 11.26
C VAL A 131 22.57 -19.46 10.93
N ALA A 132 23.02 -18.33 10.37
CA ALA A 132 24.42 -18.11 10.03
C ALA A 132 25.33 -18.13 11.27
N LEU A 133 24.90 -17.50 12.36
CA LEU A 133 25.62 -17.46 13.64
C LEU A 133 25.50 -18.75 14.45
N SER A 134 24.56 -19.63 14.11
CA SER A 134 24.40 -20.90 14.81
C SER A 134 25.52 -21.88 14.45
N GLU A 135 26.09 -22.55 15.45
CA GLU A 135 27.02 -23.68 15.23
C GLU A 135 26.28 -25.00 14.92
N VAL A 136 24.96 -25.00 15.06
CA VAL A 136 24.12 -26.19 14.86
C VAL A 136 23.96 -26.47 13.37
N LEU A 137 24.71 -27.45 12.86
CA LEU A 137 24.69 -27.87 11.45
C LEU A 137 23.28 -28.19 10.95
N ALA A 138 22.43 -28.80 11.79
CA ALA A 138 21.06 -29.15 11.45
C ALA A 138 20.20 -27.94 11.05
N LEU A 139 20.43 -26.75 11.65
CA LEU A 139 19.70 -25.53 11.28
C LEU A 139 20.10 -25.03 9.88
N LYS A 140 21.40 -25.11 9.56
CA LYS A 140 21.92 -24.73 8.24
C LYS A 140 21.38 -25.66 7.14
N LEU A 141 21.39 -26.97 7.40
CA LEU A 141 20.83 -27.97 6.49
C LEU A 141 19.31 -27.83 6.36
N GLY A 142 18.60 -27.55 7.46
CA GLY A 142 17.16 -27.32 7.44
C GLY A 142 16.76 -26.10 6.59
N LEU A 143 17.50 -25.00 6.70
CA LEU A 143 17.28 -23.81 5.87
C LEU A 143 17.55 -24.08 4.38
N LEU A 144 18.61 -24.84 4.08
CA LEU A 144 18.94 -25.24 2.71
C LEU A 144 17.84 -26.13 2.11
N LEU A 145 17.36 -27.13 2.87
CA LEU A 145 16.25 -27.99 2.47
C LEU A 145 14.98 -27.19 2.23
N PHE A 146 14.65 -26.26 3.14
CA PHE A 146 13.50 -25.36 2.99
C PHE A 146 13.60 -24.52 1.71
N PHE A 147 14.79 -23.98 1.40
CA PHE A 147 15.02 -23.22 0.18
C PHE A 147 14.76 -24.07 -1.07
N PHE A 148 15.31 -25.28 -1.14
CA PHE A 148 15.09 -26.19 -2.28
C PHE A 148 13.63 -26.64 -2.42
N LEU A 149 12.94 -26.90 -1.29
CA LEU A 149 11.51 -27.21 -1.29
C LEU A 149 10.70 -26.05 -1.87
N MET A 150 10.95 -24.82 -1.40
CA MET A 150 10.27 -23.62 -1.90
C MET A 150 10.57 -23.37 -3.37
N LEU A 151 11.81 -23.58 -3.81
CA LEU A 151 12.19 -23.49 -5.22
C LEU A 151 11.42 -24.53 -6.06
N GLY A 152 11.33 -25.77 -5.59
CA GLY A 152 10.55 -26.83 -6.21
C GLY A 152 9.06 -26.46 -6.34
N ILE A 153 8.46 -25.91 -5.28
CA ILE A 153 7.07 -25.42 -5.30
C ILE A 153 6.89 -24.29 -6.32
N VAL A 154 7.80 -23.33 -6.39
CA VAL A 154 7.70 -22.21 -7.33
C VAL A 154 7.78 -22.69 -8.80
N LEU A 155 8.66 -23.65 -9.08
CA LEU A 155 8.87 -24.19 -10.42
C LEU A 155 7.74 -25.14 -10.86
N PHE A 156 7.29 -26.03 -9.97
CA PHE A 156 6.31 -27.08 -10.29
C PHE A 156 4.87 -26.58 -10.14
N CYS A 157 4.56 -25.87 -9.04
CA CYS A 157 3.23 -25.32 -8.79
C CYS A 157 3.14 -23.89 -9.31
N LYS A 158 3.05 -23.72 -10.64
CA LYS A 158 3.01 -22.41 -11.32
C LYS A 158 1.98 -21.42 -10.72
N ARG A 159 0.83 -21.90 -10.22
CA ARG A 159 -0.18 -21.06 -9.55
C ARG A 159 0.37 -20.46 -8.25
N VAL A 160 0.93 -21.30 -7.38
CA VAL A 160 1.51 -20.88 -6.10
C VAL A 160 2.76 -20.05 -6.32
N GLY A 161 3.64 -20.47 -7.23
CA GLY A 161 4.85 -19.72 -7.60
C GLY A 161 4.54 -18.29 -8.06
N ARG A 162 3.58 -18.10 -8.97
CA ARG A 162 3.17 -16.76 -9.41
C ARG A 162 2.61 -15.91 -8.27
N PHE A 163 1.83 -16.50 -7.37
CA PHE A 163 1.31 -15.79 -6.20
C PHE A 163 2.44 -15.32 -5.27
N LEU A 164 3.38 -16.22 -4.93
CA LEU A 164 4.52 -15.91 -4.07
C LEU A 164 5.42 -14.83 -4.68
N VAL A 165 5.77 -14.96 -5.96
CA VAL A 165 6.56 -13.96 -6.67
C VAL A 165 5.85 -12.61 -6.69
N SER A 166 4.55 -12.59 -6.98
CA SER A 166 3.76 -11.35 -6.96
C SER A 166 3.73 -10.72 -5.57
N PHE A 167 3.54 -11.53 -4.51
CA PHE A 167 3.54 -11.08 -3.13
C PHE A 167 4.89 -10.45 -2.75
N ILE A 168 6.01 -11.14 -2.99
CA ILE A 168 7.36 -10.64 -2.70
C ILE A 168 7.64 -9.34 -3.46
N LEU A 169 7.28 -9.28 -4.74
CA LEU A 169 7.44 -8.06 -5.54
C LEU A 169 6.62 -6.89 -4.96
N HIS A 170 5.40 -7.13 -4.49
CA HIS A 170 4.57 -6.08 -3.89
C HIS A 170 5.15 -5.61 -2.55
N GLN A 171 5.62 -6.52 -1.70
CA GLN A 171 6.32 -6.17 -0.47
C GLN A 171 7.59 -5.35 -0.77
N ALA A 172 8.36 -5.73 -1.80
CA ALA A 172 9.53 -4.97 -2.22
C ALA A 172 9.19 -3.56 -2.73
N TYR A 173 8.13 -3.40 -3.53
CA TYR A 173 7.68 -2.06 -3.98
C TYR A 173 7.20 -1.19 -2.82
N LEU A 174 6.50 -1.77 -1.84
CA LEU A 174 6.08 -1.07 -0.63
C LEU A 174 7.29 -0.67 0.22
N LEU A 175 8.27 -1.56 0.41
CA LEU A 175 9.50 -1.23 1.13
C LEU A 175 10.28 -0.11 0.44
N MET A 176 10.47 -0.18 -0.89
CA MET A 176 11.09 0.90 -1.67
C MET A 176 10.29 2.21 -1.52
N GLY A 177 8.96 2.13 -1.57
CA GLY A 177 8.07 3.27 -1.37
C GLY A 177 8.23 3.90 0.02
N PHE A 178 8.36 3.06 1.06
CA PHE A 178 8.58 3.46 2.44
C PHE A 178 9.90 4.20 2.61
N LEU A 179 11.01 3.61 2.14
CA LEU A 179 12.34 4.22 2.22
C LEU A 179 12.42 5.57 1.47
N LEU A 180 11.70 5.69 0.36
CA LEU A 180 11.64 6.93 -0.43
C LEU A 180 10.61 7.94 0.07
N SER A 181 9.77 7.57 1.04
CA SER A 181 8.64 8.39 1.55
C SER A 181 9.10 9.72 2.15
N TYR A 182 10.28 9.76 2.77
CA TYR A 182 10.85 10.95 3.38
C TYR A 182 11.15 12.09 2.39
N LYS A 183 11.36 11.78 1.11
CA LYS A 183 11.63 12.81 0.11
C LYS A 183 10.32 13.55 -0.20
N LYS A 184 10.33 14.89 -0.21
CA LYS A 184 9.24 15.67 -0.83
C LYS A 184 9.31 15.52 -2.35
N SER A 185 8.16 15.57 -3.03
CA SER A 185 8.15 15.64 -4.50
C SER A 185 6.96 16.49 -4.93
N VAL A 186 7.20 17.52 -5.72
CA VAL A 186 6.15 18.35 -6.31
C VAL A 186 6.04 17.94 -7.76
N TYR A 187 4.86 17.47 -8.19
CA TYR A 187 4.65 17.03 -9.57
C TYR A 187 3.72 17.96 -10.36
N TRP A 188 2.89 18.74 -9.68
CA TRP A 188 1.96 19.66 -10.33
C TRP A 188 2.11 21.05 -9.73
N LYS A 189 2.30 22.06 -10.57
CA LYS A 189 2.15 23.46 -10.19
C LYS A 189 0.67 23.81 -10.27
N ILE A 190 0.15 24.43 -9.22
CA ILE A 190 -1.21 25.00 -9.25
C ILE A 190 -1.20 26.08 -10.33
N ILE A 191 -2.02 25.90 -11.37
CA ILE A 191 -2.28 26.97 -12.33
C ILE A 191 -3.25 27.91 -11.65
N ASP A 192 -2.76 29.06 -11.23
CA ASP A 192 -3.57 30.09 -10.58
C ASP A 192 -4.58 30.62 -11.61
N ARG A 193 -5.86 30.36 -11.39
CA ARG A 193 -6.93 30.93 -12.21
C ARG A 193 -7.24 32.30 -11.62
N ARG A 194 -6.52 33.33 -12.07
CA ARG A 194 -6.94 34.73 -11.93
C ARG A 194 -8.24 34.97 -12.70
#